data_AF-A0A9W6K1H0-F1
#
_entry.id   AF-A0A9W6K1H0-F1
#
_cell.length_a   1.000
_cell.length_b   1.000
_cell.length_c   1.000
_cell.angle_alpha   90.00
_cell.angle_beta   90.00
_cell.angle_gamma   90.00
#
_symmetry.space_group_name_H-M   'P 1'
#
loop_
_entity.id
_entity.type
_entity.pdbx_description
1 polymer ?
#
loop_
_entity_poly.entity_id
_entity_poly.type
_entity_poly.pdbx_seq_one_letter_code
_entity_poly.pdbx_strand_id
1 'polypeptide(L)' 'MSSPFTRLDADTAEMLDRCMTKMQKVAATLESKGDGPDICARLALALIEATGHGERDEEHLMDFALRALPAYRERHVAR' A
#
# COMPACT_ATOMS: atom_id res chain seq x y z
N MET A 1 -16.96 12.16 -23.55
CA MET A 1 -17.09 11.29 -22.37
C MET A 1 -15.74 10.62 -22.16
N SER A 2 -14.91 11.16 -21.26
CA SER A 2 -13.62 10.55 -20.90
C SER A 2 -13.89 9.41 -19.95
N SER A 3 -13.45 8.20 -20.29
CA SER A 3 -13.67 6.99 -19.49
C SER A 3 -13.17 7.18 -18.05
N PRO A 4 -13.90 6.67 -17.03
CA PRO A 4 -13.54 6.81 -15.62
C PRO A 4 -12.43 5.84 -15.17
N PHE A 5 -11.85 5.09 -16.10
CA PHE A 5 -10.65 4.31 -15.83
C PHE A 5 -9.51 5.32 -15.71
N THR A 6 -9.11 5.63 -14.48
CA THR A 6 -7.86 6.30 -14.18
C THR A 6 -6.78 5.54 -14.94
N ARG A 7 -6.37 6.09 -16.09
CA ARG A 7 -5.32 5.49 -16.90
C ARG A 7 -4.06 5.73 -16.11
N LEU A 8 -3.70 4.77 -15.27
CA LEU A 8 -2.42 4.77 -14.59
C LEU A 8 -1.38 4.82 -15.70
N ASP A 9 -0.60 5.89 -15.73
CA ASP A 9 0.58 5.96 -16.59
C ASP A 9 1.47 4.75 -16.31
N ALA A 10 2.17 4.25 -17.33
CA ALA A 10 3.00 3.06 -17.21
C ALA A 10 4.02 3.18 -16.06
N ASP A 11 4.53 4.38 -15.84
CA ASP A 11 5.43 4.73 -14.74
C ASP A 11 4.78 4.51 -13.36
N THR A 12 3.53 4.98 -13.20
CA THR A 12 2.75 4.78 -11.97
C THR A 12 2.41 3.30 -11.74
N ALA A 13 2.07 2.57 -12.80
CA ALA A 13 1.79 1.14 -12.70
C ALA A 13 3.05 0.34 -12.31
N GLU A 14 4.21 0.67 -12.88
CA GLU A 14 5.49 0.03 -12.56
C GLU A 14 5.93 0.34 -11.12
N MET A 15 5.73 1.59 -10.67
CA MET A 15 5.96 1.99 -9.28
C MET A 15 5.05 1.24 -8.30
N LEU A 16 3.75 1.11 -8.62
CA LEU A 16 2.81 0.35 -7.81
C LEU A 16 3.20 -1.13 -7.71
N ASP A 17 3.68 -1.72 -8.81
CA ASP A 17 4.17 -3.11 -8.83
C ASP A 17 5.41 -3.30 -7.94
N ARG A 18 6.37 -2.37 -8.00
CA ARG A 18 7.53 -2.35 -7.09
C ARG A 18 7.12 -2.20 -5.63
N CYS A 19 6.21 -1.27 -5.34
CA CYS A 19 5.67 -1.07 -3.99
C CYS A 19 5.00 -2.33 -3.48
N MET A 20 4.12 -2.93 -4.28
CA MET A 20 3.42 -4.18 -3.94
C MET A 20 4.39 -5.32 -3.68
N THR A 21 5.42 -5.48 -4.51
CA THR A 21 6.44 -6.52 -4.31
C THR A 21 7.20 -6.34 -2.98
N LYS A 22 7.55 -5.10 -2.63
CA LYS A 22 8.18 -4.80 -1.33
C LYS A 22 7.22 -5.06 -0.17
N MET A 23 5.97 -4.64 -0.31
CA MET A 23 4.92 -4.79 0.69
C MET A 23 4.50 -6.23 0.92
N GLN A 24 4.46 -7.08 -0.10
CA GLN A 24 4.16 -8.51 0.04
C GLN A 24 5.16 -9.22 0.97
N LYS A 25 6.43 -8.82 0.96
CA LYS A 25 7.43 -9.36 1.91
C LYS A 25 7.12 -8.95 3.35
N VAL A 26 6.68 -7.71 3.54
CA VAL A 26 6.26 -7.21 4.87
C VAL A 26 4.97 -7.89 5.30
N ALA A 27 3.99 -8.02 4.41
CA ALA A 27 2.73 -8.70 4.63
C ALA A 27 2.97 -10.15 5.04
N ALA A 28 3.77 -10.92 4.31
CA ALA A 28 4.12 -12.29 4.67
C ALA A 28 4.77 -12.38 6.07
N THR A 29 5.58 -11.39 6.44
CA THR A 29 6.19 -11.31 7.78
C THR A 29 5.16 -11.01 8.88
N LEU A 30 4.12 -10.22 8.58
CA LEU A 30 3.04 -9.89 9.50
C LEU A 30 1.97 -11.00 9.58
N GLU A 31 1.63 -11.63 8.46
CA GLU A 31 0.76 -12.80 8.40
C GLU A 31 1.35 -13.96 9.22
N SER A 32 2.68 -14.17 9.14
CA SER A 32 3.38 -15.13 10.00
C SER A 32 3.28 -14.81 11.49
N LYS A 33 2.93 -13.58 11.87
CA LYS A 33 2.71 -13.15 13.27
C LYS A 33 1.24 -13.23 13.69
N GLY A 34 0.35 -13.63 12.79
CA GLY A 34 -1.07 -13.82 13.06
C GLY A 34 -1.96 -12.60 12.78
N ASP A 35 -1.47 -11.58 12.09
CA ASP A 35 -2.23 -10.34 11.77
C ASP A 35 -3.34 -10.52 10.71
N GLY A 36 -3.56 -11.75 10.23
CA GLY A 36 -4.70 -12.14 9.39
C GLY A 36 -4.48 -12.01 7.87
N PRO A 37 -5.30 -12.70 7.05
CA PRO A 37 -5.06 -12.87 5.61
C PRO A 37 -5.36 -11.63 4.74
N ASP A 38 -5.86 -10.54 5.32
CA ASP A 38 -6.32 -9.36 4.57
C ASP A 38 -5.25 -8.24 4.45
N ILE A 39 -4.04 -8.47 4.94
CA ILE A 39 -2.96 -7.47 4.96
C ILE A 39 -2.58 -7.03 3.55
N CYS A 40 -2.40 -7.98 2.62
CA CYS A 40 -2.09 -7.68 1.22
C CYS A 40 -3.18 -6.85 0.53
N ALA A 41 -4.46 -7.19 0.76
CA ALA A 41 -5.58 -6.45 0.18
C ALA A 41 -5.65 -5.01 0.70
N ARG A 42 -5.40 -4.81 2.00
CA ARG A 42 -5.36 -3.47 2.60
C ARG A 42 -4.20 -2.62 2.09
N LEU A 43 -3.01 -3.23 1.93
CA LEU A 43 -1.84 -2.55 1.37
C LEU A 43 -2.11 -2.11 -0.09
N ALA A 44 -2.70 -2.99 -0.89
CA ALA A 44 -3.06 -2.67 -2.28
C ALA A 44 -4.08 -1.53 -2.36
N LEU A 45 -5.13 -1.56 -1.53
CA LEU A 45 -6.13 -0.49 -1.45
C LEU A 45 -5.50 0.85 -1.07
N ALA A 46 -4.64 0.87 -0.05
CA ALA A 46 -3.99 2.08 0.41
C ALA A 46 -3.01 2.66 -0.63
N LEU A 47 -2.31 1.81 -1.38
CA LEU A 47 -1.46 2.25 -2.50
C LEU A 47 -2.27 2.89 -3.64
N ILE A 48 -3.42 2.29 -3.99
CA ILE A 48 -4.32 2.84 -5.01
C ILE A 48 -4.90 4.18 -4.54
N GLU A 49 -5.26 4.29 -3.26
CA GLU A 49 -5.77 5.54 -2.69
C GLU A 49 -4.71 6.64 -2.70
N ALA A 50 -3.49 6.34 -2.24
CA ALA A 50 -2.40 7.31 -2.21
C ALA A 50 -1.99 7.77 -3.61
N THR A 51 -1.93 6.86 -4.59
CA THR A 51 -1.73 7.25 -6.00
C THR A 51 -2.91 8.05 -6.57
N GLY A 52 -4.14 7.77 -6.13
CA GLY A 52 -5.33 8.57 -6.43
C GLY A 52 -5.27 10.00 -5.88
N HIS A 53 -4.55 10.22 -4.79
CA HIS A 53 -4.25 11.55 -4.24
C HIS A 53 -3.12 12.30 -4.98
N GLY A 54 -2.52 11.67 -5.99
CA GLY A 54 -1.40 12.24 -6.75
C GLY A 54 -0.03 12.00 -6.11
N GLU A 55 0.05 11.12 -5.10
CA GLU A 55 1.33 10.71 -4.54
C GLU A 55 2.12 9.90 -5.57
N ARG A 56 3.38 10.30 -5.77
CA ARG A 56 4.30 9.71 -6.75
C ARG A 56 5.63 9.31 -6.13
N ASP A 57 5.81 9.56 -4.84
CA ASP A 57 6.99 9.12 -4.12
C ASP A 57 6.79 7.71 -3.57
N GLU A 58 7.71 6.80 -3.91
CA GLU A 58 7.64 5.39 -3.53
C GLU A 58 7.68 5.22 -1.99
N GLU A 59 8.48 6.02 -1.28
CA GLU A 59 8.57 5.94 0.19
C GLU A 59 7.29 6.45 0.85
N HIS A 60 6.71 7.55 0.35
CA HIS A 60 5.44 8.06 0.89
C HIS A 60 4.27 7.11 0.63
N LEU A 61 4.21 6.51 -0.56
CA LEU A 61 3.23 5.46 -0.87
C LEU A 61 3.37 4.28 0.09
N MET A 62 4.62 3.89 0.38
CA MET A 62 4.90 2.81 1.29
C MET A 62 4.53 3.13 2.74
N ASP A 63 4.89 4.30 3.24
CA ASP A 63 4.54 4.77 4.59
C ASP A 63 3.02 4.88 4.75
N PHE A 64 2.32 5.43 3.75
CA PHE A 64 0.86 5.54 3.76
C PHE A 64 0.19 4.16 3.87
N ALA A 65 0.61 3.21 3.03
CA ALA A 65 0.04 1.87 3.06
C ALA A 65 0.35 1.11 4.35
N LEU A 66 1.55 1.27 4.90
CA LEU A 66 1.91 0.68 6.20
C LEU A 66 1.08 1.27 7.33
N ARG A 67 0.82 2.59 7.32
CA ARG A 67 -0.07 3.25 8.31
C ARG A 67 -1.53 2.77 8.21
N ALA A 68 -1.96 2.29 7.04
CA ALA A 68 -3.29 1.71 6.86
C ALA A 68 -3.42 0.33 7.55
N LEU A 69 -2.31 -0.32 7.93
CA LEU A 69 -2.32 -1.56 8.68
C LEU A 69 -2.51 -1.30 10.19
N PRO A 70 -3.44 -2.03 10.84
CA PRO A 70 -3.75 -1.84 12.25
C PRO A 70 -2.56 -2.24 13.13
N ALA A 71 -1.87 -3.33 12.76
CA ALA A 71 -0.63 -3.80 13.38
C ALA A 71 0.47 -2.73 13.48
N TYR A 72 0.54 -1.85 12.48
CA TYR A 72 1.52 -0.77 12.43
C TYR A 72 1.02 0.46 13.20
N ARG A 73 -0.29 0.74 13.12
CA ARG A 73 -0.95 1.84 13.85
C ARG A 73 -0.87 1.64 15.36
N GLU A 74 -1.11 0.44 15.87
CA GLU A 74 -1.03 0.13 17.31
C GLU A 74 0.41 0.22 17.84
N ARG A 75 1.40 -0.18 17.03
CA ARG A 75 2.82 -0.03 17.35
C ARG A 75 3.30 1.42 17.42
N HIS A 76 2.66 2.32 16.69
CA HIS A 76 2.99 3.76 16.68
C HIS A 76 2.21 4.60 17.69
N VAL A 77 1.08 4.09 18.21
CA VAL A 77 0.28 4.76 19.25
C VAL A 77 0.79 4.44 20.67
N ALA A 78 1.57 3.37 20.83
CA ALA A 78 2.16 2.99 22.12
C ALA A 78 3.45 3.76 22.49
N ARG A 79 3.65 4.99 21.97
CA ARG A 79 4.86 5.80 22.26
C ARG A 79 4.52 7.11 22.96
#